data_AF-A0A930ACI0-F1
#
_entry.id   AF-A0A930ACI0-F1
#
_cell.length_a   1.000
_cell.length_b   1.000
_cell.length_c   1.000
_cell.angle_alpha   90.00
_cell.angle_beta   90.00
_cell.angle_gamma   90.00
#
_symmetry.space_group_name_H-M   'P 1'
#
loop_
_entity.id
_entity.type
_entity.pdbx_description
1 polymer ?
#
loop_
_entity_poly.entity_id
_entity_poly.type
_entity_poly.pdbx_seq_one_letter_code
_entity_poly.pdbx_strand_id
1 'polypeptide(L)'
;STLMCVLDSLKNTYICSSDNYFKENVFEKYVFSSYYAAVYAEGKTEEYCLKTEKNGRIKEVTIGGSDAWYMCGHVYWNQEFSDKFKKILVESYNEMDTRTQLWENLYMKHLKELDLYIRKYPEDAIKEFDSLEELRVFDKDYLRNGDSQILKNISKILHCKDADIIGIVPIKSGLTNVSFKFEVDGKSYVYRHPGQGTEKYINRASEAESMQVAKELHLDDTFVYIDSKEGWKISRYIDNARLLDYENEDQVKQALKMIRKLHTSNMKTNCTFDFWKEITGFYTSIKEAQRDNFEGIDELKSLMAEVKNCVEKDKTENCLCHCDCYNPNFLLDDNDNMYLIDWEYSGMCDPAGDIGTFIACSPYTMDQADKVIEWYLAHIPSKEELRHFLGYVAIASYYWFVWSLYQDCVGKPVGEWQYLWYKSSKAYAERAIQLYKE
;
A
#
# COMPACT_ATOMS: atom_id res chain seq x y z
N SER A 1 16.27 2.73 -7.44
CA SER A 1 17.37 2.98 -6.48
C SER A 1 17.37 4.43 -6.02
N THR A 2 17.41 4.68 -4.71
CA THR A 2 17.51 6.02 -4.08
C THR A 2 18.79 6.76 -4.48
N LEU A 3 19.83 6.05 -4.92
CA LEU A 3 21.06 6.64 -5.46
C LEU A 3 20.82 7.50 -6.71
N MET A 4 19.75 7.25 -7.47
CA MET A 4 19.38 8.11 -8.61
C MET A 4 19.06 9.55 -8.18
N CYS A 5 18.51 9.74 -6.98
CA CYS A 5 18.14 11.05 -6.46
C CYS A 5 19.35 11.90 -6.05
N VAL A 6 20.54 11.29 -5.96
CA VAL A 6 21.77 11.93 -5.46
C VAL A 6 22.95 11.76 -6.42
N LEU A 7 22.71 11.42 -7.70
CA LEU A 7 23.76 11.18 -8.71
C LEU A 7 24.81 12.29 -8.72
N ASP A 8 24.37 13.55 -8.68
CA ASP A 8 25.26 14.72 -8.75
C ASP A 8 26.14 14.89 -7.50
N SER A 9 25.79 14.21 -6.41
CA SER A 9 26.55 14.20 -5.15
C SER A 9 27.52 13.02 -5.01
N LEU A 10 27.44 12.02 -5.89
CA LEU A 10 28.30 10.83 -5.85
C LEU A 10 29.68 11.16 -6.43
N LYS A 11 30.68 11.19 -5.54
CA LYS A 11 32.09 11.43 -5.87
C LYS A 11 33.01 10.66 -4.93
N ASN A 12 33.46 11.29 -3.85
CA ASN A 12 34.25 10.69 -2.78
C ASN A 12 33.33 10.53 -1.57
N THR A 13 32.48 9.50 -1.64
CA THR A 13 31.24 9.47 -0.87
C THR A 13 31.16 8.18 -0.07
N TYR A 14 30.79 8.30 1.20
CA TYR A 14 30.30 7.18 1.99
C TYR A 14 28.82 6.98 1.73
N ILE A 15 28.43 5.76 1.39
CA ILE A 15 27.03 5.34 1.28
C ILE A 15 26.78 4.40 2.45
N CYS A 16 25.75 4.70 3.22
CA CYS A 16 25.40 3.98 4.44
C CYS A 16 23.94 3.54 4.34
N SER A 17 23.65 2.32 4.80
CA SER A 17 22.28 1.85 4.99
C SER A 17 21.72 2.45 6.28
N SER A 18 20.42 2.76 6.29
CA SER A 18 19.76 3.44 7.41
C SER A 18 19.54 2.56 8.63
N ASP A 19 19.67 1.25 8.46
CA ASP A 19 19.56 0.19 9.47
C ASP A 19 20.89 -0.14 10.14
N ASN A 20 21.99 0.51 9.73
CA ASN A 20 23.32 0.25 10.29
C ASN A 20 23.58 1.08 11.56
N TYR A 21 24.10 0.42 12.59
CA TYR A 21 24.68 1.04 13.78
C TYR A 21 26.16 0.72 13.89
N PHE A 22 26.98 1.76 14.03
CA PHE A 22 28.43 1.67 14.19
C PHE A 22 28.80 1.92 15.65
N LYS A 23 29.41 0.93 16.32
CA LYS A 23 29.86 1.09 17.71
C LYS A 23 30.96 2.13 17.87
N GLU A 24 31.79 2.25 16.85
CA GLU A 24 32.92 3.17 16.79
C GLU A 24 32.87 3.98 15.49
N ASN A 25 33.63 5.07 15.42
CA ASN A 25 33.73 5.84 14.19
C ASN A 25 34.47 5.03 13.11
N VAL A 26 33.74 4.59 12.10
CA VAL A 26 34.28 3.85 10.95
C VAL A 26 34.70 4.75 9.78
N PHE A 27 34.42 6.06 9.85
CA PHE A 27 34.67 7.00 8.77
C PHE A 27 36.07 7.61 8.84
N GLU A 28 36.80 7.47 7.73
CA GLU A 28 38.14 8.02 7.57
C GLU A 28 38.12 9.30 6.72
N LYS A 29 38.98 10.26 7.10
CA LYS A 29 39.17 11.52 6.37
C LYS A 29 39.80 11.32 4.98
N TYR A 30 40.66 10.30 4.82
CA TYR A 30 41.39 10.04 3.59
C TYR A 30 41.34 8.55 3.26
N VAL A 31 40.72 8.21 2.13
CA VAL A 31 40.61 6.85 1.63
C VAL A 31 41.02 6.83 0.16
N PHE A 32 41.96 5.95 -0.19
CA PHE A 32 42.57 5.90 -1.53
C PHE A 32 41.76 5.04 -2.51
N SER A 33 41.24 3.91 -2.05
CA SER A 33 40.53 2.94 -2.87
C SER A 33 39.10 2.75 -2.38
N SER A 34 38.16 2.60 -3.31
CA SER A 34 36.79 2.24 -2.97
C SER A 34 36.75 0.89 -2.27
N TYR A 35 35.95 0.77 -1.22
CA TYR A 35 35.86 -0.46 -0.44
C TYR A 35 34.45 -0.68 0.05
N TYR A 36 34.14 -1.94 0.34
CA TYR A 36 32.89 -2.34 0.98
C TYR A 36 33.21 -2.92 2.38
N ALA A 37 32.51 -2.45 3.41
CA ALA A 37 32.64 -2.97 4.75
C ALA A 37 32.10 -4.42 4.83
N ALA A 38 32.83 -5.29 5.49
CA ALA A 38 32.48 -6.69 5.57
C ALA A 38 32.68 -7.23 6.97
N VAL A 39 31.73 -8.04 7.42
CA VAL A 39 31.82 -8.82 8.65
C VAL A 39 31.81 -10.31 8.29
N TYR A 40 32.17 -11.17 9.24
CA TYR A 40 32.30 -12.61 9.01
C TYR A 40 31.09 -13.35 9.57
N ALA A 41 30.44 -14.18 8.75
CA ALA A 41 29.40 -15.10 9.20
C ALA A 41 30.00 -16.47 9.50
N GLU A 42 29.87 -16.95 10.74
CA GLU A 42 30.15 -18.33 11.11
C GLU A 42 28.92 -19.20 10.81
N GLY A 43 29.08 -20.28 10.04
CA GLY A 43 27.96 -21.12 9.59
C GLY A 43 27.20 -20.54 8.41
N LYS A 44 25.97 -21.03 8.18
CA LYS A 44 25.14 -20.67 7.02
C LYS A 44 24.59 -19.26 7.13
N THR A 45 24.55 -18.56 6.00
CA THR A 45 24.00 -17.22 5.87
C THR A 45 23.29 -17.06 4.53
N GLU A 46 22.31 -16.15 4.45
CA GLU A 46 21.63 -15.73 3.22
C GLU A 46 22.23 -14.44 2.64
N GLU A 47 23.26 -13.88 3.28
CA GLU A 47 23.87 -12.60 2.95
C GLU A 47 24.72 -12.60 1.68
N TYR A 48 25.07 -11.39 1.21
CA TYR A 48 25.96 -11.15 0.06
C TYR A 48 27.41 -11.54 0.37
N CYS A 49 27.72 -12.83 0.27
CA CYS A 49 29.03 -13.42 0.56
C CYS A 49 30.10 -13.04 -0.48
N LEU A 50 31.28 -12.69 -0.01
CA LEU A 50 32.41 -12.17 -0.78
C LEU A 50 33.49 -13.24 -1.02
N LYS A 51 34.03 -13.29 -2.24
CA LYS A 51 35.35 -13.88 -2.52
C LYS A 51 36.29 -12.81 -3.07
N THR A 52 37.51 -12.80 -2.55
CA THR A 52 38.49 -11.77 -2.87
C THR A 52 39.75 -12.34 -3.50
N GLU A 53 40.43 -11.51 -4.28
CA GLU A 53 41.81 -11.74 -4.68
C GLU A 53 42.78 -11.55 -3.51
N LYS A 54 44.07 -11.88 -3.72
CA LYS A 54 45.11 -11.74 -2.69
C LYS A 54 45.32 -10.31 -2.20
N ASN A 55 45.06 -9.32 -3.06
CA ASN A 55 45.14 -7.89 -2.74
C ASN A 55 43.86 -7.35 -2.07
N GLY A 56 42.86 -8.20 -1.81
CA GLY A 56 41.59 -7.81 -1.21
C GLY A 56 40.55 -7.28 -2.21
N ARG A 57 40.84 -7.20 -3.51
CA ARG A 57 39.83 -6.84 -4.52
C ARG A 57 38.71 -7.88 -4.52
N ILE A 58 37.47 -7.44 -4.45
CA ILE A 58 36.29 -8.30 -4.53
C ILE A 58 36.19 -8.82 -5.97
N LYS A 59 36.22 -10.14 -6.11
CA LYS A 59 36.18 -10.85 -7.39
C LYS A 59 34.81 -11.42 -7.69
N GLU A 60 34.11 -11.86 -6.65
CA GLU A 60 32.83 -12.56 -6.75
C GLU A 60 32.00 -12.21 -5.51
N VAL A 61 30.70 -12.04 -5.74
CA VAL A 61 29.69 -11.86 -4.71
C VAL A 61 28.57 -12.85 -4.98
N THR A 62 28.15 -13.60 -3.97
CA THR A 62 27.07 -14.59 -4.07
C THR A 62 26.09 -14.39 -2.94
N ILE A 63 24.79 -14.39 -3.24
CA ILE A 63 23.74 -14.34 -2.21
C ILE A 63 23.63 -15.73 -1.57
N GLY A 64 23.86 -15.77 -0.26
CA GLY A 64 23.95 -16.98 0.53
C GLY A 64 25.31 -17.68 0.48
N GLY A 65 25.62 -18.41 1.54
CA GLY A 65 26.89 -19.12 1.70
C GLY A 65 27.06 -19.74 3.09
N SER A 66 28.28 -20.16 3.40
CA SER A 66 28.69 -20.44 4.78
C SER A 66 30.13 -20.03 5.04
N ASP A 67 30.43 -19.70 6.31
CA ASP A 67 31.79 -19.45 6.78
C ASP A 67 32.53 -18.39 5.94
N ALA A 68 31.81 -17.31 5.62
CA ALA A 68 32.21 -16.33 4.61
C ALA A 68 32.16 -14.91 5.15
N TRP A 69 33.03 -14.05 4.58
CA TRP A 69 32.88 -12.61 4.72
C TRP A 69 31.72 -12.15 3.85
N TYR A 70 30.85 -11.30 4.34
CA TYR A 70 29.71 -10.78 3.58
C TYR A 70 29.64 -9.24 3.66
N MET A 71 28.95 -8.64 2.70
CA MET A 71 28.74 -7.20 2.59
C MET A 71 27.82 -6.72 3.70
N CYS A 72 28.34 -5.90 4.62
CA CYS A 72 27.59 -5.40 5.77
C CYS A 72 28.15 -4.04 6.21
N GLY A 73 27.29 -3.03 6.31
CA GLY A 73 27.70 -1.68 6.69
C GLY A 73 27.86 -0.69 5.54
N HIS A 74 28.75 0.28 5.75
CA HIS A 74 29.01 1.35 4.79
C HIS A 74 29.92 0.89 3.63
N VAL A 75 29.76 1.56 2.50
CA VAL A 75 30.68 1.48 1.36
C VAL A 75 31.28 2.87 1.13
N TYR A 76 32.56 2.92 0.78
CA TYR A 76 33.19 4.14 0.29
C TYR A 76 33.42 4.04 -1.21
N TRP A 77 32.92 5.03 -1.95
CA TRP A 77 33.21 5.20 -3.36
C TRP A 77 34.16 6.37 -3.55
N ASN A 78 35.30 6.11 -4.19
CA ASN A 78 36.14 7.15 -4.73
C ASN A 78 35.55 7.70 -6.04
N GLN A 79 36.10 8.82 -6.50
CA GLN A 79 35.60 9.49 -7.70
C GLN A 79 35.56 8.58 -8.94
N GLU A 80 36.57 7.74 -9.15
CA GLU A 80 36.62 6.84 -10.31
C GLU A 80 35.47 5.82 -10.29
N PHE A 81 35.24 5.20 -9.12
CA PHE A 81 34.14 4.26 -8.94
C PHE A 81 32.80 4.96 -9.15
N SER A 82 32.60 6.11 -8.51
CA SER A 82 31.38 6.91 -8.65
C SER A 82 31.10 7.26 -10.12
N ASP A 83 32.10 7.72 -10.87
CA ASP A 83 31.94 8.11 -12.27
C ASP A 83 31.59 6.92 -13.19
N LYS A 84 32.12 5.73 -12.92
CA LYS A 84 31.75 4.50 -13.61
C LYS A 84 30.34 4.04 -13.22
N PHE A 85 30.05 3.97 -11.93
CA PHE A 85 28.77 3.50 -11.41
C PHE A 85 27.61 4.38 -11.84
N LYS A 86 27.77 5.71 -11.85
CA LYS A 86 26.75 6.65 -12.33
C LYS A 86 26.31 6.34 -13.76
N LYS A 87 27.27 6.06 -14.66
CA LYS A 87 26.98 5.73 -16.06
C LYS A 87 26.19 4.44 -16.17
N ILE A 88 26.68 3.38 -15.51
CA ILE A 88 26.02 2.06 -15.47
C ILE A 88 24.61 2.20 -14.91
N LEU A 89 24.44 2.89 -13.78
CA LEU A 89 23.14 3.06 -13.14
C LEU A 89 22.16 3.80 -14.05
N VAL A 90 22.57 4.89 -14.71
CA VAL A 90 21.71 5.67 -15.62
C VAL A 90 21.32 4.83 -16.85
N GLU A 91 22.26 4.11 -17.46
CA GLU A 91 22.02 3.27 -18.63
C GLU A 91 21.07 2.12 -18.32
N SER A 92 21.25 1.46 -17.18
CA SER A 92 20.43 0.31 -16.75
C SER A 92 19.14 0.72 -16.02
N TYR A 93 18.89 2.01 -15.73
CA TYR A 93 17.77 2.42 -14.87
C TYR A 93 16.38 2.16 -15.48
N ASN A 94 16.28 2.02 -16.79
CA ASN A 94 15.02 1.71 -17.46
C ASN A 94 14.67 0.22 -17.41
N GLU A 95 15.60 -0.64 -16.99
CA GLU A 95 15.34 -2.06 -16.77
C GLU A 95 14.61 -2.27 -15.44
N MET A 96 13.59 -3.12 -15.46
CA MET A 96 12.74 -3.37 -14.28
C MET A 96 13.57 -3.91 -13.10
N ASP A 97 14.47 -4.85 -13.35
CA ASP A 97 15.38 -5.43 -12.36
C ASP A 97 16.17 -4.36 -11.60
N THR A 98 16.75 -3.39 -12.32
CA THR A 98 17.56 -2.31 -11.73
C THR A 98 16.72 -1.37 -10.86
N ARG A 99 15.42 -1.23 -11.14
CA ARG A 99 14.51 -0.40 -10.34
C ARG A 99 14.10 -1.07 -9.04
N THR A 100 13.91 -2.39 -9.06
CA THR A 100 13.35 -3.17 -7.94
C THR A 100 14.39 -3.78 -7.02
N GLN A 101 15.65 -3.89 -7.45
CA GLN A 101 16.72 -4.53 -6.69
C GLN A 101 17.61 -3.52 -5.96
N LEU A 102 18.35 -4.00 -4.95
CA LEU A 102 19.44 -3.27 -4.31
C LEU A 102 20.56 -2.99 -5.32
N TRP A 103 21.29 -1.89 -5.12
CA TRP A 103 22.35 -1.46 -6.05
C TRP A 103 23.51 -2.46 -6.08
N GLU A 104 23.71 -3.23 -5.02
CA GLU A 104 24.64 -4.36 -4.91
C GLU A 104 24.38 -5.40 -6.01
N ASN A 105 23.13 -5.63 -6.40
CA ASN A 105 22.80 -6.56 -7.48
C ASN A 105 23.27 -6.02 -8.85
N LEU A 106 23.24 -4.71 -9.05
CA LEU A 106 23.83 -4.08 -10.24
C LEU A 106 25.37 -4.17 -10.18
N TYR A 107 25.96 -3.93 -9.01
CA TYR A 107 27.40 -4.12 -8.80
C TYR A 107 27.86 -5.54 -9.14
N MET A 108 27.11 -6.58 -8.72
CA MET A 108 27.38 -7.99 -9.05
C MET A 108 27.50 -8.24 -10.55
N LYS A 109 26.64 -7.60 -11.37
CA LYS A 109 26.65 -7.72 -12.83
C LYS A 109 27.89 -7.08 -13.47
N HIS A 110 28.50 -6.10 -12.78
CA HIS A 110 29.59 -5.26 -13.30
C HIS A 110 30.89 -5.36 -12.48
N LEU A 111 31.12 -6.47 -11.74
CA LEU A 111 32.30 -6.70 -10.89
C LEU A 111 33.65 -6.53 -11.61
N LYS A 112 33.69 -6.72 -12.93
CA LYS A 112 34.91 -6.55 -13.74
C LYS A 112 35.25 -5.09 -14.01
N GLU A 113 34.25 -4.21 -14.00
CA GLU A 113 34.36 -2.79 -14.33
C GLU A 113 34.48 -1.93 -13.06
N LEU A 114 33.93 -2.43 -11.96
CA LEU A 114 33.75 -1.74 -10.69
C LEU A 114 34.65 -2.35 -9.61
N ASP A 115 35.65 -1.59 -9.22
CA ASP A 115 36.67 -2.03 -8.26
C ASP A 115 36.24 -1.68 -6.83
N LEU A 116 35.81 -2.67 -6.05
CA LEU A 116 35.73 -2.57 -4.59
C LEU A 116 36.71 -3.53 -3.94
N TYR A 117 37.28 -3.08 -2.84
CA TYR A 117 38.14 -3.88 -1.98
C TYR A 117 37.37 -4.25 -0.70
N ILE A 118 37.60 -5.44 -0.18
CA ILE A 118 37.03 -5.81 1.11
C ILE A 118 37.67 -4.99 2.23
N ARG A 119 36.85 -4.45 3.13
CA ARG A 119 37.33 -3.94 4.41
C ARG A 119 36.69 -4.70 5.56
N LYS A 120 37.51 -5.46 6.26
CA LYS A 120 37.07 -6.37 7.31
C LYS A 120 36.87 -5.62 8.62
N TYR A 121 35.72 -5.82 9.23
CA TYR A 121 35.37 -5.37 10.56
C TYR A 121 35.12 -6.57 11.48
N PRO A 122 35.38 -6.45 12.79
CA PRO A 122 34.88 -7.39 13.77
C PRO A 122 33.35 -7.54 13.66
N GLU A 123 32.82 -8.73 13.96
CA GLU A 123 31.39 -9.05 13.89
C GLU A 123 30.51 -8.04 14.65
N ASP A 124 31.02 -7.50 15.75
CA ASP A 124 30.26 -6.64 16.63
C ASP A 124 30.44 -5.14 16.33
N ALA A 125 31.31 -4.77 15.38
CA ALA A 125 31.61 -3.37 15.07
C ALA A 125 30.50 -2.68 14.27
N ILE A 126 29.80 -3.44 13.44
CA ILE A 126 28.68 -3.01 12.60
C ILE A 126 27.50 -3.90 12.94
N LYS A 127 26.37 -3.30 13.31
CA LYS A 127 25.13 -4.02 13.56
C LYS A 127 24.08 -3.55 12.58
N GLU A 128 23.35 -4.48 12.00
CA GLU A 128 22.16 -4.20 11.20
C GLU A 128 20.94 -4.53 12.06
N PHE A 129 19.90 -3.70 11.96
CA PHE A 129 18.64 -3.89 12.67
C PHE A 129 17.52 -3.97 11.66
N ASP A 130 17.09 -5.19 11.34
CA ASP A 130 15.98 -5.46 10.42
C ASP A 130 14.61 -5.32 11.12
N SER A 131 14.62 -5.35 12.45
CA SER A 131 13.42 -5.24 13.27
C SER A 131 13.62 -4.36 14.50
N LEU A 132 12.52 -3.78 15.00
CA LEU A 132 12.55 -3.05 16.27
C LEU A 132 12.94 -3.96 17.45
N GLU A 133 12.64 -5.26 17.34
CA GLU A 133 12.97 -6.23 18.38
C GLU A 133 14.49 -6.44 18.47
N GLU A 134 15.20 -6.52 17.34
CA GLU A 134 16.67 -6.57 17.37
C GLU A 134 17.28 -5.32 18.00
N LEU A 135 16.73 -4.14 17.68
CA LEU A 135 17.15 -2.88 18.31
C LEU A 135 16.93 -2.92 19.83
N ARG A 136 15.79 -3.43 20.29
CA ARG A 136 15.45 -3.54 21.73
C ARG A 136 16.28 -4.57 22.49
N VAL A 137 16.69 -5.66 21.83
CA VAL A 137 17.65 -6.61 22.39
C VAL A 137 19.00 -5.94 22.60
N PHE A 138 19.41 -5.08 21.67
CA PHE A 138 20.66 -4.34 21.74
C PHE A 138 20.63 -3.20 22.78
N ASP A 139 19.61 -2.34 22.73
CA ASP A 139 19.42 -1.19 23.60
C ASP A 139 18.21 -1.40 24.52
N LYS A 140 18.49 -1.88 25.73
CA LYS A 140 17.46 -2.11 26.75
C LYS A 140 16.84 -0.81 27.28
N ASP A 141 17.48 0.34 27.09
CA ASP A 141 16.89 1.63 27.47
C ASP A 141 15.85 2.07 26.42
N TYR A 142 15.96 1.62 25.18
CA TYR A 142 14.94 1.79 24.14
C TYR A 142 13.61 1.10 24.50
N LEU A 143 13.65 0.00 25.28
CA LEU A 143 12.43 -0.63 25.84
C LEU A 143 11.67 0.31 26.80
N ARG A 144 12.35 1.26 27.42
CA ARG A 144 11.78 2.15 28.44
C ARG A 144 11.52 3.56 27.92
N ASN A 145 12.31 4.02 26.94
CA ASN A 145 12.35 5.40 26.46
C ASN A 145 12.48 5.48 24.92
N GLY A 146 11.83 4.61 24.15
CA GLY A 146 11.95 4.58 22.68
C GLY A 146 11.51 5.86 21.96
N ASP A 147 10.98 6.85 22.69
CA ASP A 147 10.52 8.18 22.28
C ASP A 147 9.66 8.24 21.01
N SER A 148 9.14 7.08 20.61
CA SER A 148 8.27 6.91 19.45
C SER A 148 6.86 7.33 19.82
N GLN A 149 6.34 8.31 19.09
CA GLN A 149 4.95 8.75 19.26
C GLN A 149 3.96 7.60 19.02
N ILE A 150 4.31 6.65 18.13
CA ILE A 150 3.51 5.46 17.86
C ILE A 150 3.40 4.57 19.11
N LEU A 151 4.52 4.28 19.78
CA LEU A 151 4.49 3.47 21.01
C LEU A 151 3.71 4.17 22.11
N LYS A 152 3.90 5.50 22.27
CA LYS A 152 3.12 6.31 23.22
C LYS A 152 1.62 6.27 22.93
N ASN A 153 1.23 6.31 21.66
CA ASN A 153 -0.17 6.18 21.24
C ASN A 153 -0.74 4.82 21.65
N ILE A 154 -0.03 3.72 21.34
CA ILE A 154 -0.45 2.36 21.69
C ILE A 154 -0.57 2.22 23.22
N SER A 155 0.47 2.57 23.97
CA SER A 155 0.50 2.52 25.43
C SER A 155 -0.65 3.30 26.07
N LYS A 156 -0.97 4.48 25.53
CA LYS A 156 -2.11 5.30 25.99
C LYS A 156 -3.45 4.60 25.78
N ILE A 157 -3.67 4.01 24.60
CA ILE A 157 -4.97 3.43 24.22
C ILE A 157 -5.18 2.05 24.86
N LEU A 158 -4.13 1.22 24.91
CA LEU A 158 -4.21 -0.13 25.48
C LEU A 158 -3.87 -0.16 26.98
N HIS A 159 -3.52 0.99 27.56
CA HIS A 159 -3.17 1.13 28.98
C HIS A 159 -2.01 0.22 29.42
N CYS A 160 -1.02 0.04 28.55
CA CYS A 160 0.19 -0.74 28.81
C CYS A 160 1.45 0.15 28.86
N LYS A 161 2.60 -0.44 29.17
CA LYS A 161 3.91 0.22 29.04
C LYS A 161 4.50 -0.06 27.67
N ASP A 162 5.39 0.81 27.20
CA ASP A 162 6.09 0.64 25.92
C ASP A 162 6.84 -0.70 25.83
N ALA A 163 7.33 -1.21 26.96
CA ALA A 163 8.00 -2.51 27.06
C ALA A 163 7.06 -3.72 26.93
N ASP A 164 5.76 -3.54 27.13
CA ASP A 164 4.75 -4.60 27.00
C ASP A 164 4.27 -4.76 25.54
N ILE A 165 4.57 -3.78 24.68
CA ILE A 165 4.32 -3.83 23.23
C ILE A 165 5.45 -4.64 22.59
N ILE A 166 5.17 -5.87 22.18
CA ILE A 166 6.19 -6.79 21.62
C ILE A 166 5.73 -7.35 20.27
N GLY A 167 6.58 -8.13 19.61
CA GLY A 167 6.20 -8.90 18.42
C GLY A 167 5.81 -8.01 17.24
N ILE A 168 6.50 -6.87 17.09
CA ILE A 168 6.21 -5.91 16.02
C ILE A 168 6.65 -6.49 14.68
N VAL A 169 5.69 -6.67 13.77
CA VAL A 169 5.94 -7.22 12.42
C VAL A 169 5.26 -6.33 11.38
N PRO A 170 6.00 -5.78 10.39
CA PRO A 170 5.41 -4.99 9.31
C PRO A 170 4.38 -5.79 8.52
N ILE A 171 3.24 -5.17 8.23
CA ILE A 171 2.22 -5.71 7.33
C ILE A 171 2.42 -5.04 5.98
N LYS A 172 2.85 -5.83 4.98
CA LYS A 172 3.16 -5.34 3.62
C LYS A 172 1.93 -5.23 2.71
N SER A 173 0.71 -5.41 3.24
CA SER A 173 -0.55 -5.34 2.49
C SER A 173 -1.23 -3.97 2.62
N GLY A 174 -1.68 -3.40 1.51
CA GLY A 174 -2.34 -2.09 1.44
C GLY A 174 -1.54 -1.07 0.61
N LEU A 175 -2.23 -0.17 -0.10
CA LEU A 175 -1.60 0.78 -1.05
C LEU A 175 -1.33 2.17 -0.46
N THR A 176 -2.12 2.56 0.54
CA THR A 176 -2.18 3.94 1.04
C THR A 176 -1.59 4.12 2.44
N ASN A 177 -1.30 3.05 3.18
CA ASN A 177 -1.00 3.11 4.63
C ASN A 177 0.25 2.33 5.04
N VAL A 178 0.82 2.71 6.18
CA VAL A 178 1.88 1.93 6.85
C VAL A 178 1.25 1.19 8.02
N SER A 179 1.29 -0.14 7.98
CA SER A 179 0.65 -1.01 8.97
C SER A 179 1.66 -1.98 9.58
N PHE A 180 1.51 -2.30 10.86
CA PHE A 180 2.24 -3.37 11.50
C PHE A 180 1.39 -4.10 12.54
N LYS A 181 1.63 -5.40 12.67
CA LYS A 181 1.12 -6.24 13.77
C LYS A 181 1.97 -6.01 15.00
N PHE A 182 1.36 -6.06 16.19
CA PHE A 182 2.06 -6.10 17.47
C PHE A 182 1.23 -6.88 18.50
N GLU A 183 1.83 -7.23 19.64
CA GLU A 183 1.18 -7.95 20.73
C GLU A 183 1.27 -7.16 22.04
N VAL A 184 0.19 -7.21 22.82
CA VAL A 184 0.12 -6.74 24.22
C VAL A 184 -0.73 -7.72 25.02
N ASP A 185 -0.24 -8.18 26.17
CA ASP A 185 -0.93 -9.11 27.08
C ASP A 185 -1.46 -10.39 26.39
N GLY A 186 -0.67 -10.97 25.49
CA GLY A 186 -1.04 -12.18 24.74
C GLY A 186 -2.12 -11.97 23.68
N LYS A 187 -2.45 -10.72 23.34
CA LYS A 187 -3.42 -10.36 22.30
C LYS A 187 -2.72 -9.62 21.17
N SER A 188 -3.03 -10.02 19.93
CA SER A 188 -2.49 -9.39 18.73
C SER A 188 -3.37 -8.24 18.24
N TYR A 189 -2.72 -7.17 17.80
CA TYR A 189 -3.32 -5.95 17.30
C TYR A 189 -2.62 -5.50 16.00
N VAL A 190 -3.29 -4.61 15.28
CA VAL A 190 -2.71 -3.88 14.14
C VAL A 190 -2.70 -2.40 14.47
N TYR A 191 -1.55 -1.75 14.29
CA TYR A 191 -1.45 -0.30 14.22
C TYR A 191 -1.37 0.08 12.75
N ARG A 192 -2.23 1.00 12.32
CA ARG A 192 -2.18 1.61 10.99
C ARG A 192 -1.93 3.10 11.12
N HIS A 193 -0.90 3.58 10.44
CA HIS A 193 -0.61 4.99 10.28
C HIS A 193 -0.96 5.42 8.85
N PRO A 194 -1.62 6.58 8.67
CA PRO A 194 -1.91 7.10 7.35
C PRO A 194 -0.65 7.29 6.52
N GLY A 195 -0.70 6.92 5.24
CA GLY A 195 0.42 7.22 4.34
C GLY A 195 0.53 8.70 4.02
N GLN A 196 1.75 9.15 3.77
CA GLN A 196 2.04 10.54 3.44
C GLN A 196 1.31 10.97 2.15
N GLY A 197 0.66 12.15 2.17
CA GLY A 197 -0.01 12.74 1.02
C GLY A 197 -1.49 12.35 0.89
N THR A 198 -1.97 11.40 1.69
CA THR A 198 -3.37 10.93 1.66
C THR A 198 -4.34 11.96 2.27
N GLU A 199 -3.86 12.91 3.07
CA GLU A 199 -4.63 14.04 3.60
C GLU A 199 -5.28 14.93 2.52
N LYS A 200 -4.83 14.80 1.26
CA LYS A 200 -5.39 15.53 0.12
C LYS A 200 -6.75 15.01 -0.35
N TYR A 201 -7.08 13.74 -0.06
CA TYR A 201 -8.29 13.08 -0.53
C TYR A 201 -8.98 12.19 0.52
N ILE A 202 -8.36 11.95 1.68
CA ILE A 202 -8.96 11.20 2.78
C ILE A 202 -9.39 12.15 3.91
N ASN A 203 -10.65 12.04 4.33
CA ASN A 203 -11.20 12.79 5.45
C ASN A 203 -11.17 11.95 6.75
N ARG A 204 -10.25 12.28 7.66
CA ARG A 204 -10.05 11.53 8.93
C ARG A 204 -11.22 11.59 9.89
N ALA A 205 -11.93 12.71 9.91
CA ALA A 205 -13.13 12.83 10.74
C ALA A 205 -14.25 11.93 10.18
N SER A 206 -14.37 11.86 8.85
CA SER A 206 -15.31 10.93 8.19
C SER A 206 -15.01 9.48 8.53
N GLU A 207 -13.75 9.05 8.36
CA GLU A 207 -13.32 7.68 8.67
C GLU A 207 -13.66 7.34 10.13
N ALA A 208 -13.33 8.25 11.06
CA ALA A 208 -13.59 8.04 12.48
C ALA A 208 -15.09 7.93 12.81
N GLU A 209 -15.95 8.78 12.22
CA GLU A 209 -17.41 8.70 12.40
C GLU A 209 -17.95 7.37 11.85
N SER A 210 -17.58 7.00 10.62
CA SER A 210 -18.05 5.77 9.98
C SER A 210 -17.58 4.50 10.68
N MET A 211 -16.35 4.49 11.23
CA MET A 211 -15.86 3.35 12.01
C MET A 211 -16.67 3.11 13.30
N GLN A 212 -17.17 4.18 13.94
CA GLN A 212 -18.07 4.01 15.08
C GLN A 212 -19.38 3.35 14.64
N VAL A 213 -19.95 3.80 13.51
CA VAL A 213 -21.14 3.17 12.93
C VAL A 213 -20.90 1.71 12.58
N ALA A 214 -19.75 1.40 11.95
CA ALA A 214 -19.36 0.05 11.59
C ALA A 214 -19.33 -0.89 12.81
N LYS A 215 -18.80 -0.40 13.94
CA LYS A 215 -18.80 -1.14 15.21
C LYS A 215 -20.20 -1.30 15.78
N GLU A 216 -21.02 -0.24 15.81
CA GLU A 216 -22.40 -0.33 16.30
C GLU A 216 -23.25 -1.31 15.49
N LEU A 217 -22.98 -1.41 14.18
CA LEU A 217 -23.65 -2.33 13.28
C LEU A 217 -22.98 -3.72 13.23
N HIS A 218 -21.94 -4.01 14.01
CA HIS A 218 -21.18 -5.26 13.92
C HIS A 218 -20.75 -5.61 12.48
N LEU A 219 -20.30 -4.59 11.75
CA LEU A 219 -19.66 -4.73 10.43
C LEU A 219 -18.16 -4.87 10.58
N ASP A 220 -17.58 -4.28 11.64
CA ASP A 220 -16.17 -4.42 12.03
C ASP A 220 -16.06 -4.53 13.56
N ASP A 221 -15.95 -5.76 14.07
CA ASP A 221 -15.72 -6.02 15.50
C ASP A 221 -14.22 -5.97 15.90
N THR A 222 -13.33 -5.72 14.93
CA THR A 222 -11.89 -5.57 15.21
C THR A 222 -11.55 -4.20 15.77
N PHE A 223 -12.39 -3.19 15.52
CA PHE A 223 -12.12 -1.81 15.88
C PHE A 223 -11.85 -1.59 17.39
N VAL A 224 -10.69 -1.00 17.70
CA VAL A 224 -10.32 -0.59 19.07
C VAL A 224 -10.37 0.92 19.20
N TYR A 225 -9.64 1.65 18.35
CA TYR A 225 -9.53 3.11 18.42
C TYR A 225 -9.09 3.71 17.08
N ILE A 226 -9.51 4.95 16.81
CA ILE A 226 -8.99 5.80 15.72
C ILE A 226 -8.87 7.23 16.21
N ASP A 227 -7.77 7.90 15.88
CA ASP A 227 -7.62 9.34 16.12
C ASP A 227 -8.26 10.12 14.98
N SER A 228 -9.31 10.89 15.27
CA SER A 228 -10.06 11.63 14.24
C SER A 228 -9.30 12.82 13.63
N LYS A 229 -8.16 13.21 14.20
CA LYS A 229 -7.33 14.31 13.69
C LYS A 229 -6.12 13.78 12.94
N GLU A 230 -5.38 12.87 13.56
CA GLU A 230 -4.14 12.33 13.01
C GLU A 230 -4.36 11.09 12.13
N GLY A 231 -5.53 10.44 12.22
CA GLY A 231 -5.95 9.36 11.34
C GLY A 231 -5.35 7.99 11.63
N TRP A 232 -4.46 7.85 12.63
CA TRP A 232 -3.94 6.53 13.01
C TRP A 232 -4.99 5.71 13.75
N LYS A 233 -4.99 4.39 13.54
CA LYS A 233 -5.94 3.47 14.15
C LYS A 233 -5.28 2.24 14.75
N ILE A 234 -5.97 1.67 15.75
CA ILE A 234 -5.68 0.37 16.35
C ILE A 234 -6.90 -0.53 16.15
N SER A 235 -6.66 -1.73 15.64
CA SER A 235 -7.64 -2.80 15.54
C SER A 235 -7.09 -4.11 16.11
N ARG A 236 -7.96 -5.06 16.42
CA ARG A 236 -7.57 -6.43 16.74
C ARG A 236 -7.06 -7.11 15.48
N TYR A 237 -5.99 -7.88 15.61
CA TYR A 237 -5.51 -8.72 14.52
C TYR A 237 -6.40 -9.96 14.38
N ILE A 238 -6.76 -10.32 13.15
CA ILE A 238 -7.46 -11.56 12.84
C ILE A 238 -6.41 -12.57 12.39
N ASP A 239 -6.19 -13.61 13.18
CA ASP A 239 -5.27 -14.68 12.82
C ASP A 239 -5.79 -15.48 11.61
N ASN A 240 -4.87 -15.85 10.71
CA ASN A 240 -5.17 -16.59 9.47
C ASN A 240 -6.28 -15.98 8.60
N ALA A 241 -6.44 -14.65 8.64
CA ALA A 241 -7.47 -13.97 7.88
C ALA A 241 -7.42 -14.33 6.39
N ARG A 242 -8.56 -14.74 5.85
CA ARG A 242 -8.76 -14.96 4.41
C ARG A 242 -9.49 -13.76 3.82
N LEU A 243 -9.22 -13.46 2.56
CA LEU A 243 -10.01 -12.46 1.83
C LEU A 243 -11.31 -13.09 1.32
N LEU A 244 -12.31 -12.25 1.09
CA LEU A 244 -13.50 -12.63 0.31
C LEU A 244 -13.08 -13.22 -1.03
N ASP A 245 -13.66 -14.38 -1.35
CA ASP A 245 -13.57 -15.00 -2.67
C ASP A 245 -14.84 -14.67 -3.48
N TYR A 246 -14.66 -13.95 -4.59
CA TYR A 246 -15.76 -13.60 -5.49
C TYR A 246 -16.39 -14.81 -6.18
N GLU A 247 -15.70 -15.94 -6.28
CA GLU A 247 -16.26 -17.18 -6.83
C GLU A 247 -17.09 -17.96 -5.80
N ASN A 248 -16.95 -17.63 -4.51
CA ASN A 248 -17.74 -18.23 -3.44
C ASN A 248 -19.04 -17.46 -3.21
N GLU A 249 -20.14 -17.99 -3.76
CA GLU A 249 -21.47 -17.38 -3.71
C GLU A 249 -21.97 -17.10 -2.27
N ASP A 250 -21.66 -17.97 -1.30
CA ASP A 250 -22.11 -17.78 0.09
C ASP A 250 -21.39 -16.60 0.75
N GLN A 251 -20.07 -16.47 0.52
CA GLN A 251 -19.30 -15.33 1.01
C GLN A 251 -19.74 -14.02 0.34
N VAL A 252 -19.99 -14.04 -0.97
CA VAL A 252 -20.50 -12.88 -1.71
C VAL A 252 -21.85 -12.44 -1.14
N LYS A 253 -22.78 -13.37 -0.94
CA LYS A 253 -24.08 -13.05 -0.32
C LYS A 253 -23.95 -12.54 1.12
N GLN A 254 -22.97 -13.02 1.89
CA GLN A 254 -22.67 -12.49 3.22
C GLN A 254 -22.19 -11.04 3.14
N ALA A 255 -21.23 -10.74 2.26
CA ALA A 255 -20.74 -9.38 2.02
C ALA A 255 -21.86 -8.43 1.59
N LEU A 256 -22.69 -8.82 0.62
CA LEU A 256 -23.81 -8.00 0.15
C LEU A 256 -24.87 -7.74 1.24
N LYS A 257 -25.10 -8.71 2.14
CA LYS A 257 -25.97 -8.51 3.31
C LYS A 257 -25.37 -7.49 4.29
N MET A 258 -24.04 -7.50 4.49
CA MET A 258 -23.35 -6.51 5.32
C MET A 258 -23.45 -5.10 4.70
N ILE A 259 -23.21 -4.98 3.40
CA ILE A 259 -23.37 -3.71 2.67
C ILE A 259 -24.82 -3.21 2.76
N ARG A 260 -25.81 -4.08 2.52
CA ARG A 260 -27.23 -3.70 2.68
C ARG A 260 -27.56 -3.28 4.11
N LYS A 261 -27.01 -3.96 5.12
CA LYS A 261 -27.20 -3.59 6.54
C LYS A 261 -26.69 -2.17 6.81
N LEU A 262 -25.53 -1.80 6.25
CA LEU A 262 -25.01 -0.43 6.31
C LEU A 262 -26.00 0.55 5.66
N HIS A 263 -26.36 0.32 4.39
CA HIS A 263 -27.18 1.23 3.60
C HIS A 263 -28.59 1.44 4.18
N THR A 264 -29.15 0.41 4.84
CA THR A 264 -30.50 0.44 5.42
C THR A 264 -30.51 0.80 6.91
N SER A 265 -29.36 1.11 7.51
CA SER A 265 -29.24 1.40 8.94
C SER A 265 -29.86 2.74 9.37
N ASN A 266 -30.12 3.65 8.43
CA ASN A 266 -30.49 5.06 8.66
C ASN A 266 -29.43 5.88 9.42
N MET A 267 -28.24 5.33 9.62
CA MET A 267 -27.12 6.05 10.22
C MET A 267 -26.64 7.15 9.26
N LYS A 268 -26.24 8.30 9.84
CA LYS A 268 -25.79 9.47 9.08
C LYS A 268 -24.49 9.99 9.65
N THR A 269 -23.61 10.45 8.77
CA THR A 269 -22.41 11.20 9.10
C THR A 269 -22.49 12.58 8.46
N ASN A 270 -21.65 13.51 8.91
CA ASN A 270 -21.61 14.87 8.31
C ASN A 270 -20.83 14.91 7.00
N CYS A 271 -20.27 13.78 6.58
CA CYS A 271 -19.36 13.70 5.46
C CYS A 271 -20.05 13.05 4.26
N THR A 272 -19.84 13.60 3.07
CA THR A 272 -20.39 13.09 1.82
C THR A 272 -19.27 12.59 0.93
N PHE A 273 -19.50 11.50 0.21
CA PHE A 273 -18.62 11.05 -0.86
C PHE A 273 -19.24 11.37 -2.22
N ASP A 274 -18.52 12.13 -3.04
CA ASP A 274 -18.97 12.53 -4.38
C ASP A 274 -17.93 12.09 -5.41
N PHE A 275 -18.27 11.02 -6.14
CA PHE A 275 -17.43 10.46 -7.21
C PHE A 275 -16.95 11.53 -8.19
N TRP A 276 -17.79 12.50 -8.59
CA TRP A 276 -17.45 13.50 -9.61
C TRP A 276 -16.54 14.59 -9.09
N LYS A 277 -16.73 14.98 -7.83
CA LYS A 277 -15.82 15.90 -7.15
C LYS A 277 -14.42 15.30 -7.07
N GLU A 278 -14.32 14.05 -6.64
CA GLU A 278 -13.04 13.34 -6.53
C GLU A 278 -12.38 13.10 -7.90
N ILE A 279 -13.14 12.63 -8.91
CA ILE A 279 -12.66 12.47 -10.29
C ILE A 279 -12.07 13.79 -10.82
N THR A 280 -12.74 14.90 -10.57
CA THR A 280 -12.29 16.24 -10.97
C THR A 280 -11.00 16.64 -10.25
N GLY A 281 -10.87 16.30 -8.97
CA GLY A 281 -9.65 16.48 -8.17
C GLY A 281 -8.46 15.72 -8.75
N PHE A 282 -8.66 14.44 -9.12
CA PHE A 282 -7.61 13.64 -9.76
C PHE A 282 -7.21 14.20 -11.12
N TYR A 283 -8.17 14.58 -11.99
CA TYR A 283 -7.84 15.21 -13.27
C TYR A 283 -7.04 16.50 -13.12
N THR A 284 -7.37 17.32 -12.12
CA THR A 284 -6.61 18.54 -11.82
C THR A 284 -5.17 18.19 -11.50
N SER A 285 -4.95 17.20 -10.63
CA SER A 285 -3.60 16.73 -10.26
C SER A 285 -2.83 16.13 -11.44
N ILE A 286 -3.49 15.33 -12.30
CA ILE A 286 -2.89 14.72 -13.49
C ILE A 286 -2.45 15.80 -14.50
N LYS A 287 -3.27 16.85 -14.66
CA LYS A 287 -2.97 17.99 -15.52
C LYS A 287 -1.79 18.81 -15.00
N GLU A 288 -1.74 19.06 -13.69
CA GLU A 288 -0.59 19.71 -13.04
C GLU A 288 0.71 18.92 -13.25
N ALA A 289 0.62 17.59 -13.29
CA ALA A 289 1.73 16.70 -13.61
C ALA A 289 2.06 16.62 -15.12
N GLN A 290 1.35 17.34 -15.99
CA GLN A 290 1.52 17.33 -17.45
C GLN A 290 1.38 15.93 -18.08
N ARG A 291 0.49 15.11 -17.53
CA ARG A 291 0.21 13.72 -17.99
C ARG A 291 -1.23 13.51 -18.44
N ASP A 292 -1.93 14.58 -18.80
CA ASP A 292 -3.35 14.57 -19.17
C ASP A 292 -3.63 14.20 -20.63
N ASN A 293 -2.60 13.84 -21.41
CA ASN A 293 -2.74 13.49 -22.83
C ASN A 293 -2.68 11.97 -23.05
N PHE A 294 -3.84 11.34 -23.26
CA PHE A 294 -3.94 9.92 -23.63
C PHE A 294 -5.14 9.68 -24.55
N GLU A 295 -4.99 8.69 -25.44
CA GLU A 295 -5.94 8.41 -26.53
C GLU A 295 -7.31 7.94 -25.99
N GLY A 296 -8.39 8.46 -26.57
CA GLY A 296 -9.75 8.02 -26.25
C GLY A 296 -10.35 8.59 -24.96
N ILE A 297 -9.67 9.56 -24.31
CA ILE A 297 -10.13 10.10 -23.02
C ILE A 297 -11.32 11.05 -23.15
N ASP A 298 -11.38 11.85 -24.21
CA ASP A 298 -12.46 12.82 -24.39
C ASP A 298 -13.77 12.13 -24.76
N GLU A 299 -13.70 11.03 -25.53
CA GLU A 299 -14.83 10.15 -25.79
C GLU A 299 -15.32 9.49 -24.50
N LEU A 300 -14.40 8.97 -23.67
CA LEU A 300 -14.77 8.38 -22.39
C LEU A 300 -15.39 9.41 -21.44
N LYS A 301 -14.82 10.61 -21.33
CA LYS A 301 -15.39 11.71 -20.53
C LYS A 301 -16.80 12.06 -20.98
N SER A 302 -17.03 12.14 -22.29
CA SER A 302 -18.35 12.45 -22.86
C SER A 302 -19.37 11.36 -22.55
N LEU A 303 -18.98 10.08 -22.72
CA LEU A 303 -19.81 8.93 -22.40
C LEU A 303 -20.18 8.91 -20.90
N MET A 304 -19.19 9.12 -20.03
CA MET A 304 -19.39 9.12 -18.59
C MET A 304 -20.23 10.32 -18.11
N ALA A 305 -20.17 11.46 -18.80
CA ALA A 305 -21.06 12.59 -18.54
C ALA A 305 -22.52 12.28 -18.92
N GLU A 306 -22.77 11.46 -19.96
CA GLU A 306 -24.13 10.98 -20.27
C GLU A 306 -24.66 10.07 -19.15
N VAL A 307 -23.85 9.11 -18.68
CA VAL A 307 -24.21 8.24 -17.54
C VAL A 307 -24.51 9.06 -16.29
N LYS A 308 -23.65 10.05 -15.96
CA LYS A 308 -23.88 10.99 -14.85
C LYS A 308 -25.26 11.61 -14.90
N ASN A 309 -25.59 12.23 -16.04
CA ASN A 309 -26.85 12.94 -16.22
C ASN A 309 -28.05 12.00 -16.14
N CYS A 310 -27.87 10.73 -16.48
CA CYS A 310 -28.90 9.70 -16.34
C CYS A 310 -29.12 9.31 -14.88
N VAL A 311 -28.08 8.92 -14.14
CA VAL A 311 -28.22 8.47 -12.74
C VAL A 311 -28.70 9.59 -11.81
N GLU A 312 -28.29 10.84 -12.04
CA GLU A 312 -28.73 11.98 -11.23
C GLU A 312 -30.23 12.26 -11.33
N LYS A 313 -30.89 11.85 -12.42
CA LYS A 313 -32.33 12.03 -12.61
C LYS A 313 -33.16 11.05 -11.80
N ASP A 314 -32.58 9.95 -11.35
CA ASP A 314 -33.28 8.92 -10.57
C ASP A 314 -33.56 9.36 -9.13
N LYS A 315 -32.79 10.35 -8.63
CA LYS A 315 -32.98 10.97 -7.31
C LYS A 315 -33.01 9.97 -6.15
N THR A 316 -32.12 8.97 -6.20
CA THR A 316 -31.89 8.03 -5.10
C THR A 316 -31.50 8.78 -3.82
N GLU A 317 -32.03 8.34 -2.67
CA GLU A 317 -31.64 8.90 -1.38
C GLU A 317 -30.26 8.40 -0.99
N ASN A 318 -29.37 9.32 -0.60
CA ASN A 318 -28.04 8.96 -0.12
C ASN A 318 -28.12 8.30 1.26
N CYS A 319 -27.32 7.25 1.45
CA CYS A 319 -27.09 6.59 2.73
C CYS A 319 -25.60 6.61 3.09
N LEU A 320 -25.25 6.18 4.29
CA LEU A 320 -23.85 5.95 4.62
C LEU A 320 -23.33 4.78 3.78
N CYS A 321 -22.25 5.00 3.04
CA CYS A 321 -21.59 4.00 2.20
C CYS A 321 -20.13 3.84 2.66
N HIS A 322 -19.55 2.68 2.37
CA HIS A 322 -18.13 2.39 2.58
C HIS A 322 -17.25 3.10 1.54
N CYS A 323 -17.74 3.23 0.31
CA CYS A 323 -17.12 3.81 -0.88
C CYS A 323 -15.86 3.10 -1.41
N ASP A 324 -15.44 2.01 -0.76
CA ASP A 324 -14.32 1.16 -1.18
C ASP A 324 -14.64 -0.34 -0.95
N CYS A 325 -15.83 -0.80 -1.36
CA CYS A 325 -16.29 -2.17 -1.12
C CYS A 325 -15.69 -3.19 -2.10
N TYR A 326 -14.52 -3.75 -1.82
CA TYR A 326 -13.93 -4.83 -2.62
C TYR A 326 -13.18 -5.86 -1.77
N ASN A 327 -12.79 -6.99 -2.36
CA ASN A 327 -12.37 -8.19 -1.62
C ASN A 327 -11.28 -8.00 -0.54
N PRO A 328 -10.27 -7.12 -0.66
CA PRO A 328 -9.25 -6.95 0.37
C PRO A 328 -9.79 -6.32 1.65
N ASN A 329 -10.94 -5.63 1.56
CA ASN A 329 -11.61 -4.99 2.67
C ASN A 329 -12.61 -5.92 3.37
N PHE A 330 -12.80 -7.15 2.88
CA PHE A 330 -13.59 -8.18 3.54
C PHE A 330 -12.67 -9.29 4.04
N LEU A 331 -12.45 -9.31 5.36
CA LEU A 331 -11.66 -10.34 6.03
C LEU A 331 -12.57 -11.41 6.61
N LEU A 332 -12.21 -12.68 6.45
CA LEU A 332 -12.85 -13.83 7.07
C LEU A 332 -11.91 -14.49 8.08
N ASP A 333 -12.41 -14.79 9.26
CA ASP A 333 -11.69 -15.62 10.23
C ASP A 333 -11.81 -17.13 9.93
N ASP A 334 -11.20 -17.95 10.79
CA ASP A 334 -11.25 -19.42 10.71
C ASP A 334 -12.67 -19.99 10.95
N ASN A 335 -13.61 -19.19 11.45
CA ASN A 335 -15.01 -19.57 11.68
C ASN A 335 -15.97 -18.97 10.62
N ASP A 336 -15.44 -18.41 9.53
CA ASP A 336 -16.18 -17.71 8.48
C ASP A 336 -16.97 -16.46 8.96
N ASN A 337 -16.59 -15.88 10.10
CA ASN A 337 -17.06 -14.55 10.48
C ASN A 337 -16.39 -13.52 9.56
N MET A 338 -17.18 -12.60 9.01
CA MET A 338 -16.73 -11.61 8.04
C MET A 338 -16.68 -10.21 8.66
N TYR A 339 -15.62 -9.47 8.36
CA TYR A 339 -15.35 -8.13 8.84
C TYR A 339 -15.12 -7.20 7.65
N LEU A 340 -15.90 -6.14 7.55
CA LEU A 340 -15.74 -5.06 6.57
C LEU A 340 -14.82 -3.99 7.17
N ILE A 341 -13.58 -3.96 6.72
CA ILE A 341 -12.52 -3.08 7.23
C ILE A 341 -12.23 -1.93 6.26
N ASP A 342 -11.41 -0.98 6.72
CA ASP A 342 -10.83 0.11 5.92
C ASP A 342 -11.81 1.16 5.37
N TRP A 343 -12.47 1.82 6.33
CA TRP A 343 -13.49 2.85 6.13
C TRP A 343 -12.96 4.22 5.67
N GLU A 344 -11.77 4.31 5.09
CA GLU A 344 -11.10 5.59 4.82
C GLU A 344 -11.79 6.45 3.73
N TYR A 345 -12.51 5.82 2.81
CA TYR A 345 -13.30 6.49 1.77
C TYR A 345 -14.76 6.74 2.17
N SER A 346 -15.19 6.21 3.31
CA SER A 346 -16.60 6.17 3.68
C SER A 346 -17.24 7.56 3.80
N GLY A 347 -18.51 7.63 3.44
CA GLY A 347 -19.30 8.86 3.48
C GLY A 347 -20.72 8.66 2.97
N MET A 348 -21.56 9.68 3.16
CA MET A 348 -22.91 9.70 2.62
C MET A 348 -22.86 9.76 1.08
N CYS A 349 -23.37 8.72 0.42
CA CYS A 349 -23.34 8.54 -1.03
C CYS A 349 -24.57 7.76 -1.50
N ASP A 350 -24.70 7.60 -2.82
CA ASP A 350 -25.67 6.69 -3.41
C ASP A 350 -25.27 5.23 -3.08
N PRO A 351 -26.19 4.37 -2.58
CA PRO A 351 -25.90 2.97 -2.27
C PRO A 351 -25.39 2.16 -3.48
N ALA A 352 -25.76 2.56 -4.70
CA ALA A 352 -25.30 1.92 -5.91
C ALA A 352 -23.79 2.12 -6.14
N GLY A 353 -23.16 3.12 -5.52
CA GLY A 353 -21.71 3.35 -5.59
C GLY A 353 -20.88 2.22 -4.98
N ASP A 354 -21.32 1.67 -3.84
CA ASP A 354 -20.64 0.55 -3.18
C ASP A 354 -20.77 -0.75 -3.99
N ILE A 355 -21.97 -1.01 -4.51
CA ILE A 355 -22.22 -2.17 -5.39
C ILE A 355 -21.48 -2.01 -6.72
N GLY A 356 -21.40 -0.78 -7.22
CA GLY A 356 -20.59 -0.43 -8.39
C GLY A 356 -19.13 -0.78 -8.19
N THR A 357 -18.54 -0.39 -7.06
CA THR A 357 -17.15 -0.72 -6.70
C THR A 357 -16.96 -2.23 -6.52
N PHE A 358 -17.88 -2.89 -5.83
CA PHE A 358 -17.83 -4.33 -5.60
C PHE A 358 -17.80 -5.14 -6.90
N ILE A 359 -18.59 -4.73 -7.90
CA ILE A 359 -18.61 -5.34 -9.22
C ILE A 359 -17.39 -4.93 -10.04
N ALA A 360 -16.99 -3.65 -10.04
CA ALA A 360 -15.87 -3.14 -10.82
C ALA A 360 -14.52 -3.77 -10.45
N CYS A 361 -14.37 -4.22 -9.19
CA CYS A 361 -13.17 -4.87 -8.67
C CYS A 361 -13.25 -6.41 -8.68
N SER A 362 -14.24 -6.98 -9.37
CA SER A 362 -14.47 -8.43 -9.45
C SER A 362 -14.22 -8.97 -10.87
N PRO A 363 -14.01 -10.29 -11.04
CA PRO A 363 -13.90 -10.91 -12.36
C PRO A 363 -15.27 -11.15 -13.04
N TYR A 364 -16.35 -10.55 -12.54
CA TYR A 364 -17.70 -10.87 -13.00
C TYR A 364 -17.98 -10.43 -14.43
N THR A 365 -18.67 -11.31 -15.15
CA THR A 365 -19.37 -10.98 -16.39
C THR A 365 -20.58 -10.07 -16.13
N MET A 366 -21.13 -9.47 -17.18
CA MET A 366 -22.33 -8.63 -17.06
C MET A 366 -23.55 -9.39 -16.50
N ASP A 367 -23.73 -10.66 -16.87
CA ASP A 367 -24.83 -11.47 -16.34
C ASP A 367 -24.64 -11.79 -14.85
N GLN A 368 -23.40 -11.99 -14.42
CA GLN A 368 -23.07 -12.15 -12.99
C GLN A 368 -23.27 -10.83 -12.23
N ALA A 369 -22.93 -9.68 -12.82
CA ALA A 369 -23.19 -8.37 -12.24
C ALA A 369 -24.68 -8.14 -11.95
N ASP A 370 -25.57 -8.54 -12.87
CA ASP A 370 -27.03 -8.49 -12.64
C ASP A 370 -27.45 -9.34 -11.44
N LYS A 371 -26.86 -10.53 -11.30
CA LYS A 371 -27.14 -11.43 -10.17
C LYS A 371 -26.65 -10.87 -8.85
N VAL A 372 -25.50 -10.20 -8.83
CA VAL A 372 -24.99 -9.49 -7.65
C VAL A 372 -25.94 -8.36 -7.24
N ILE A 373 -26.44 -7.58 -8.20
CA ILE A 373 -27.43 -6.52 -7.96
C ILE A 373 -28.72 -7.12 -7.38
N GLU A 374 -29.22 -8.22 -7.95
CA GLU A 374 -30.40 -8.94 -7.44
C GLU A 374 -30.19 -9.44 -6.00
N TRP A 375 -29.05 -10.05 -5.69
CA TRP A 375 -28.74 -10.52 -4.33
C TRP A 375 -28.64 -9.38 -3.32
N TYR A 376 -28.04 -8.26 -3.72
CA TYR A 376 -27.96 -7.06 -2.89
C TYR A 376 -29.37 -6.49 -2.63
N LEU A 377 -30.21 -6.34 -3.65
CA LEU A 377 -31.57 -5.82 -3.49
C LEU A 377 -32.49 -6.79 -2.73
N ALA A 378 -32.20 -8.10 -2.77
CA ALA A 378 -33.06 -9.18 -2.30
C ALA A 378 -34.42 -9.29 -3.03
N HIS A 379 -34.48 -8.79 -4.26
CA HIS A 379 -35.57 -9.01 -5.21
C HIS A 379 -35.02 -8.89 -6.63
N ILE A 380 -35.79 -9.41 -7.58
CA ILE A 380 -35.48 -9.25 -9.01
C ILE A 380 -35.57 -7.76 -9.33
N PRO A 381 -34.48 -7.10 -9.77
CA PRO A 381 -34.48 -5.67 -10.01
C PRO A 381 -35.48 -5.32 -11.12
N SER A 382 -36.23 -4.24 -10.88
CA SER A 382 -36.92 -3.56 -11.96
C SER A 382 -35.91 -3.01 -12.96
N LYS A 383 -36.39 -2.66 -14.17
CA LYS A 383 -35.54 -2.02 -15.17
C LYS A 383 -34.91 -0.71 -14.66
N GLU A 384 -35.66 0.04 -13.86
CA GLU A 384 -35.21 1.32 -13.28
C GLU A 384 -34.08 1.12 -12.27
N GLU A 385 -34.21 0.12 -11.40
CA GLU A 385 -33.13 -0.24 -10.47
C GLU A 385 -31.91 -0.76 -11.25
N LEU A 386 -32.10 -1.69 -12.19
CA LEU A 386 -30.99 -2.28 -12.92
C LEU A 386 -30.18 -1.23 -13.69
N ARG A 387 -30.84 -0.32 -14.43
CA ARG A 387 -30.15 0.74 -15.17
C ARG A 387 -29.36 1.67 -14.25
N HIS A 388 -29.89 1.97 -13.08
CA HIS A 388 -29.26 2.84 -12.09
C HIS A 388 -28.00 2.20 -11.49
N PHE A 389 -28.11 0.95 -11.02
CA PHE A 389 -26.96 0.22 -10.47
C PHE A 389 -25.87 0.00 -11.51
N LEU A 390 -26.22 -0.42 -12.74
CA LEU A 390 -25.23 -0.56 -13.82
C LEU A 390 -24.57 0.78 -14.19
N GLY A 391 -25.31 1.88 -14.13
CA GLY A 391 -24.75 3.23 -14.28
C GLY A 391 -23.68 3.52 -13.23
N TYR A 392 -23.91 3.15 -11.97
CA TYR A 392 -22.92 3.29 -10.91
C TYR A 392 -21.75 2.30 -11.01
N VAL A 393 -21.93 1.11 -11.59
CA VAL A 393 -20.78 0.23 -11.94
C VAL A 393 -19.85 0.94 -12.93
N ALA A 394 -20.42 1.63 -13.93
CA ALA A 394 -19.63 2.43 -14.87
C ALA A 394 -18.92 3.61 -14.18
N ILE A 395 -19.62 4.33 -13.29
CA ILE A 395 -19.06 5.47 -12.55
C ILE A 395 -17.94 5.03 -11.60
N ALA A 396 -18.13 3.96 -10.84
CA ALA A 396 -17.12 3.41 -9.95
C ALA A 396 -15.89 2.93 -10.73
N SER A 397 -16.09 2.20 -11.83
CA SER A 397 -15.00 1.81 -12.73
C SER A 397 -14.22 3.03 -13.23
N TYR A 398 -14.93 4.10 -13.61
CA TYR A 398 -14.30 5.31 -14.12
C TYR A 398 -13.53 6.05 -13.03
N TYR A 399 -14.07 6.12 -11.82
CA TYR A 399 -13.39 6.65 -10.65
C TYR A 399 -12.05 5.95 -10.40
N TRP A 400 -12.06 4.62 -10.31
CA TRP A 400 -10.84 3.84 -10.06
C TRP A 400 -9.84 3.93 -11.20
N PHE A 401 -10.30 4.02 -12.44
CA PHE A 401 -9.44 4.33 -13.59
C PHE A 401 -8.75 5.68 -13.44
N VAL A 402 -9.48 6.76 -13.15
CA VAL A 402 -8.87 8.10 -13.01
C VAL A 402 -7.95 8.17 -11.78
N TRP A 403 -8.33 7.52 -10.68
CA TRP A 403 -7.46 7.36 -9.52
C TRP A 403 -6.17 6.62 -9.88
N SER A 404 -6.23 5.55 -10.67
CA SER A 404 -5.05 4.80 -11.09
C SER A 404 -4.07 5.64 -11.94
N LEU A 405 -4.59 6.51 -12.81
CA LEU A 405 -3.78 7.46 -13.57
C LEU A 405 -3.07 8.45 -12.64
N TYR A 406 -3.75 8.89 -11.58
CA TYR A 406 -3.13 9.71 -10.55
C TYR A 406 -2.03 8.94 -9.80
N GLN A 407 -2.26 7.67 -9.46
CA GLN A 407 -1.23 6.83 -8.83
C GLN A 407 0.01 6.65 -9.72
N ASP A 408 -0.15 6.51 -11.03
CA ASP A 408 0.97 6.51 -11.99
C ASP A 408 1.78 7.81 -11.94
N CYS A 409 1.11 8.96 -11.77
CA CYS A 409 1.78 10.26 -11.67
C CYS A 409 2.65 10.38 -10.41
N VAL A 410 2.27 9.69 -9.31
CA VAL A 410 3.01 9.67 -8.05
C VAL A 410 3.91 8.45 -7.89
N GLY A 411 4.14 7.70 -8.98
CA GLY A 411 5.09 6.58 -9.02
C GLY A 411 4.61 5.29 -8.35
N LYS A 412 3.29 5.09 -8.24
CA LYS A 412 2.65 3.92 -7.64
C LYS A 412 1.73 3.20 -8.64
N PRO A 413 2.25 2.66 -9.75
CA PRO A 413 1.41 2.05 -10.78
C PRO A 413 0.63 0.86 -10.23
N VAL A 414 -0.65 0.75 -10.61
CA VAL A 414 -1.56 -0.31 -10.14
C VAL A 414 -1.63 -1.52 -11.08
N GLY A 415 -0.93 -1.46 -12.21
CA GLY A 415 -0.82 -2.55 -13.17
C GLY A 415 -2.08 -2.76 -14.01
N GLU A 416 -2.45 -4.02 -14.23
CA GLU A 416 -3.51 -4.42 -15.18
C GLU A 416 -4.90 -3.84 -14.82
N TRP A 417 -5.14 -3.55 -13.55
CA TRP A 417 -6.39 -2.95 -13.04
C TRP A 417 -6.78 -1.66 -13.76
N GLN A 418 -5.81 -0.80 -14.08
CA GLN A 418 -6.06 0.45 -14.79
C GLN A 418 -6.77 0.21 -16.12
N TYR A 419 -6.32 -0.76 -16.90
CA TYR A 419 -6.93 -1.07 -18.19
C TYR A 419 -8.27 -1.79 -18.06
N LEU A 420 -8.42 -2.65 -17.05
CA LEU A 420 -9.68 -3.32 -16.74
C LEU A 420 -10.77 -2.31 -16.36
N TRP A 421 -10.45 -1.33 -15.52
CA TRP A 421 -11.38 -0.26 -15.14
C TRP A 421 -11.74 0.64 -16.32
N TYR A 422 -10.79 0.98 -17.20
CA TYR A 422 -11.07 1.70 -18.44
C TYR A 422 -12.09 0.97 -19.32
N LYS A 423 -11.88 -0.33 -19.54
CA LYS A 423 -12.80 -1.18 -20.32
C LYS A 423 -14.18 -1.29 -19.67
N SER A 424 -14.20 -1.54 -18.36
CA SER A 424 -15.44 -1.71 -17.59
C SER A 424 -16.26 -0.43 -17.60
N SER A 425 -15.62 0.74 -17.48
CA SER A 425 -16.28 2.04 -17.59
C SER A 425 -17.09 2.16 -18.88
N LYS A 426 -16.50 1.81 -20.03
CA LYS A 426 -17.19 1.88 -21.33
C LYS A 426 -18.32 0.86 -21.44
N ALA A 427 -18.02 -0.39 -21.13
CA ALA A 427 -18.95 -1.49 -21.34
C ALA A 427 -20.23 -1.34 -20.48
N TYR A 428 -20.07 -0.97 -19.21
CA TYR A 428 -21.22 -0.73 -18.34
C TYR A 428 -21.94 0.59 -18.67
N ALA A 429 -21.23 1.63 -19.11
CA ALA A 429 -21.85 2.87 -19.54
C ALA A 429 -22.78 2.66 -20.75
N GLU A 430 -22.31 1.97 -21.78
CA GLU A 430 -23.10 1.66 -22.99
C GLU A 430 -24.37 0.88 -22.64
N ARG A 431 -24.23 -0.17 -21.80
CA ARG A 431 -25.36 -0.99 -21.36
C ARG A 431 -26.36 -0.20 -20.52
N ALA A 432 -25.89 0.59 -19.55
CA ALA A 432 -26.76 1.43 -18.74
C ALA A 432 -27.53 2.42 -19.61
N ILE A 433 -26.84 3.17 -20.48
CA ILE A 433 -27.44 4.15 -21.38
C ILE A 433 -28.50 3.53 -22.29
N GLN A 434 -28.27 2.31 -22.81
CA GLN A 434 -29.28 1.60 -23.58
C GLN A 434 -30.55 1.38 -22.76
N LEU A 435 -30.43 0.90 -21.52
CA LEU A 435 -31.57 0.70 -20.62
C LEU A 435 -32.27 2.02 -20.22
N TYR A 436 -31.57 3.15 -20.18
CA TYR A 436 -32.16 4.47 -19.98
C TYR A 436 -32.94 5.00 -21.19
N LYS A 437 -32.66 4.50 -22.40
CA LYS A 437 -33.28 4.95 -23.67
C LYS A 437 -34.54 4.18 -24.02
N GLU A 438 -34.65 2.95 -23.54
CA GLU A 438 -35.81 2.08 -23.71
C GLU A 438 -36.88 2.32 -22.64
#